data_AF-A0A0D7AM89-F1
#
_entry.id   AF-A0A0D7AM89-F1
#
_cell.length_a   1.000
_cell.length_b   1.000
_cell.length_c   1.000
_cell.angle_alpha   90.00
_cell.angle_beta   90.00
_cell.angle_gamma   90.00
#
_symmetry.space_group_name_H-M   'P 1'
#
loop_
_entity.id
_entity.type
_entity.pdbx_description
1 polymer ?
#
loop_
_entity_poly.entity_id
_entity_poly.type
_entity_poly.pdbx_seq_one_letter_code
_entity_poly.pdbx_strand_id
1 'polypeptide(L)'
;MEDVRNKGLRGATSTKTQFANFERTQPGYYGEMGSGIILQTLYDLFPVDTFNIKPIPPHDFIQRVLLPEVAVRLITEDMQASAEDALLTLRSSARYGAAMFPHD
;
A
#
# COMPACT_ATOMS: atom_id res chain seq x y z
N MET A 1 7.46 30.41 2.31
CA MET A 1 7.53 28.99 2.72
C MET A 1 6.21 28.45 3.24
N GLU A 2 5.37 29.29 3.87
CA GLU A 2 4.06 28.88 4.39
C GLU A 2 3.06 28.52 3.28
N ASP A 3 3.03 29.27 2.18
CA ASP A 3 2.18 28.97 1.01
C ASP A 3 2.55 27.67 0.28
N VAL A 4 3.84 27.32 0.24
CA VAL A 4 4.30 26.04 -0.35
C VAL A 4 3.86 24.88 0.53
N ARG A 5 3.91 25.06 1.85
CA ARG A 5 3.43 24.08 2.84
C ARG A 5 1.91 23.90 2.74
N ASN A 6 1.15 24.99 2.63
CA ASN A 6 -0.30 24.97 2.47
C ASN A 6 -0.76 24.40 1.11
N LYS A 7 -0.05 24.71 0.02
CA LYS A 7 -0.29 24.08 -1.30
C LYS A 7 0.06 22.59 -1.30
N GLY A 8 1.15 22.20 -0.65
CA GLY A 8 1.54 20.80 -0.47
C GLY A 8 0.51 20.02 0.35
N LEU A 9 0.04 20.60 1.46
CA LEU A 9 -1.02 20.04 2.31
C LEU A 9 -2.33 19.85 1.53
N ARG A 10 -2.80 20.87 0.81
CA ARG A 10 -4.02 20.81 -0.01
C ARG A 10 -3.89 19.85 -1.19
N GLY A 11 -2.70 19.75 -1.79
CA GLY A 11 -2.40 18.79 -2.84
C GLY A 11 -2.39 17.34 -2.33
N ALA A 12 -1.84 17.11 -1.13
CA ALA A 12 -1.81 15.79 -0.49
C ALA A 12 -3.19 15.32 -0.01
N THR A 13 -4.06 16.23 0.42
CA THR A 13 -5.43 15.93 0.88
C THR A 13 -6.51 16.02 -0.20
N SER A 14 -6.16 16.39 -1.44
CA SER A 14 -7.10 16.37 -2.56
C SER A 14 -7.61 14.95 -2.80
N THR A 15 -8.91 14.80 -3.01
CA THR A 15 -9.56 13.52 -3.35
C THR A 15 -8.85 12.81 -4.49
N LYS A 16 -8.38 13.54 -5.50
CA LYS A 16 -7.62 12.99 -6.64
C LYS A 16 -6.29 12.34 -6.22
N THR A 17 -5.60 12.92 -5.24
CA THR A 17 -4.35 12.36 -4.70
C THR A 17 -4.64 11.18 -3.80
N GLN A 18 -5.74 11.21 -3.04
CA GLN A 18 -6.18 10.05 -2.25
C GLN A 18 -6.59 8.87 -3.15
N PHE A 19 -7.30 9.11 -4.25
CA PHE A 19 -7.64 8.09 -5.25
C PHE A 19 -6.39 7.56 -5.97
N ALA A 20 -5.47 8.43 -6.40
CA ALA A 20 -4.22 8.01 -7.02
C ALA A 20 -3.33 7.21 -6.05
N ASN A 21 -3.37 7.53 -4.75
CA ASN A 21 -2.70 6.74 -3.73
C ASN A 21 -3.39 5.39 -3.53
N PHE A 22 -4.72 5.38 -3.46
CA PHE A 22 -5.52 4.16 -3.32
C PHE A 22 -5.24 3.16 -4.46
N GLU A 23 -5.29 3.60 -5.73
CA GLU A 23 -4.94 2.76 -6.89
C GLU A 23 -3.50 2.25 -6.84
N ARG A 24 -2.57 3.01 -6.26
CA ARG A 24 -1.15 2.64 -6.13
C ARG A 24 -0.84 1.76 -4.92
N THR A 25 -1.71 1.75 -3.91
CA THR A 25 -1.56 0.93 -2.69
C THR A 25 -2.37 -0.35 -2.74
N GLN A 26 -3.11 -0.64 -3.82
CA GLN A 26 -3.77 -1.94 -3.96
C GLN A 26 -2.73 -3.06 -4.06
N PRO A 27 -2.91 -4.20 -3.39
CA PRO A 27 -1.95 -5.30 -3.35
C PRO A 27 -2.05 -6.17 -4.62
N GLY A 28 -2.28 -5.56 -5.80
CA GLY A 28 -2.45 -6.27 -7.05
C GLY A 28 -3.59 -7.29 -7.01
N TYR A 29 -3.33 -8.50 -7.50
CA TYR A 29 -4.34 -9.56 -7.61
C TYR A 29 -4.89 -10.05 -6.27
N TYR A 30 -4.29 -9.69 -5.13
CA TYR A 30 -4.81 -10.07 -3.81
C TYR A 30 -6.05 -9.25 -3.39
N GLY A 31 -6.32 -8.11 -4.03
CA GLY A 31 -7.50 -7.27 -3.76
C GLY A 31 -7.60 -6.71 -2.34
N GLU A 32 -8.77 -6.21 -1.97
CA GLU A 32 -8.99 -5.58 -0.65
C GLU A 32 -8.94 -6.60 0.49
N MET A 33 -9.49 -7.80 0.28
CA MET A 33 -9.40 -8.87 1.29
C MET A 33 -7.94 -9.24 1.60
N GLY A 34 -7.11 -9.41 0.58
CA GLY A 34 -5.68 -9.68 0.77
C GLY A 34 -4.97 -8.52 1.47
N SER A 35 -5.36 -7.28 1.18
CA SER A 35 -4.87 -6.10 1.90
C SER A 35 -5.14 -6.21 3.40
N GLY A 36 -6.36 -6.59 3.77
CA GLY A 36 -6.78 -6.74 5.17
C GLY A 36 -5.98 -7.80 5.90
N ILE A 37 -5.78 -8.96 5.27
CA ILE A 37 -4.99 -10.07 5.85
C ILE A 37 -3.53 -9.65 6.04
N ILE A 38 -2.91 -9.06 5.01
CA ILE A 38 -1.52 -8.58 5.10
C ILE A 38 -1.40 -7.52 6.20
N LEU A 39 -2.32 -6.57 6.24
CA LEU A 39 -2.30 -5.48 7.20
C LEU A 39 -2.46 -5.98 8.65
N GLN A 40 -3.40 -6.90 8.90
CA GLN A 40 -3.56 -7.53 10.21
C GLN A 40 -2.27 -8.26 10.61
N THR A 41 -1.71 -9.05 9.70
CA THR A 41 -0.46 -9.78 9.94
C THR A 41 0.69 -8.82 10.25
N LEU A 42 0.77 -7.68 9.56
CA LEU A 42 1.79 -6.65 9.84
C LEU A 42 1.62 -6.01 11.22
N TYR A 43 0.40 -5.75 11.66
CA TYR A 43 0.15 -5.23 13.02
C TYR A 43 0.46 -6.25 14.11
N ASP A 44 0.22 -7.54 13.84
CA ASP A 44 0.55 -8.62 14.78
C ASP A 44 2.07 -8.82 14.90
N LEU A 45 2.81 -8.72 13.79
CA LEU A 45 4.27 -8.88 13.76
C LEU A 45 5.01 -7.63 14.22
N PHE A 46 4.47 -6.44 13.95
CA PHE A 46 5.12 -5.15 14.24
C PHE A 46 4.19 -4.21 15.01
N PRO A 47 4.16 -4.32 16.35
CA PRO A 47 3.41 -3.40 17.19
C PRO A 47 3.81 -1.94 16.92
N VAL A 48 2.82 -1.05 16.85
CA VAL A 48 2.93 0.34 16.36
C VAL A 48 3.96 1.18 17.16
N ASP A 49 4.14 0.85 18.43
CA ASP A 49 5.07 1.46 19.39
C ASP A 49 6.53 1.06 19.19
N THR A 50 6.80 0.01 18.41
CA THR A 50 8.18 -0.42 18.08
C THR A 50 8.87 0.47 17.04
N PHE A 51 8.08 1.31 16.37
CA PHE A 51 8.53 2.12 15.24
C PHE A 51 8.92 3.54 15.65
N ASN A 52 10.17 3.93 15.38
CA ASN A 52 10.63 5.32 15.51
C ASN A 52 10.87 5.98 14.13
N ILE A 53 9.79 6.25 13.40
CA ILE A 53 9.82 6.64 11.96
C ILE A 53 9.39 8.09 11.72
N LYS A 54 9.74 9.00 12.64
CA LYS A 54 9.37 10.42 12.52
C LYS A 54 9.93 11.03 11.21
N PRO A 55 9.16 11.87 10.50
CA PRO A 55 7.88 12.46 10.89
C PRO A 55 6.63 11.65 10.50
N ILE A 56 6.78 10.44 9.94
CA ILE A 56 5.65 9.65 9.44
C ILE A 56 5.01 8.86 10.60
N PRO A 57 3.68 8.93 10.77
CA PRO A 57 2.99 8.08 11.74
C PRO A 57 3.22 6.60 11.41
N PRO A 58 3.45 5.71 12.40
CA PRO A 58 3.73 4.31 12.10
C PRO A 58 2.60 3.60 11.35
N HIS A 59 1.33 3.95 11.59
CA HIS A 59 0.20 3.41 10.80
C HIS A 59 0.29 3.76 9.31
N ASP A 60 0.69 5.00 8.99
CA ASP A 60 0.89 5.46 7.62
C ASP A 60 2.06 4.73 6.97
N PHE A 61 3.13 4.48 7.74
CA PHE A 61 4.27 3.70 7.25
C PHE A 61 3.88 2.25 6.94
N ILE A 62 3.12 1.59 7.82
CA ILE A 62 2.64 0.23 7.58
C ILE A 62 1.79 0.19 6.30
N GLN A 63 0.81 1.09 6.16
CA GLN A 63 -0.12 1.07 5.03
C GLN A 63 0.51 1.50 3.70
N ARG A 64 1.41 2.50 3.72
CA ARG A 64 1.94 3.13 2.49
C ARG A 64 3.30 2.57 2.08
N VAL A 65 3.98 1.85 2.96
CA VAL A 65 5.31 1.29 2.71
C VAL A 65 5.28 -0.22 2.91
N LEU A 66 4.99 -0.72 4.11
CA LEU A 66 5.11 -2.16 4.37
C LEU A 66 4.10 -2.99 3.58
N LEU A 67 2.84 -2.56 3.52
CA LEU A 67 1.80 -3.26 2.77
C LEU A 67 2.17 -3.46 1.28
N PRO A 68 2.52 -2.41 0.50
CA PRO A 68 2.90 -2.62 -0.89
C PRO A 68 4.23 -3.39 -1.05
N GLU A 69 5.20 -3.21 -0.16
CA GLU A 69 6.46 -3.99 -0.18
C GLU A 69 6.23 -5.49 0.06
N VAL A 70 5.35 -5.82 1.01
CA VAL A 70 4.95 -7.21 1.27
C VAL A 70 4.19 -7.78 0.08
N ALA A 71 3.25 -7.02 -0.50
CA ALA A 71 2.52 -7.47 -1.67
C ALA A 71 3.47 -7.80 -2.85
N VAL A 72 4.47 -6.97 -3.13
CA VAL A 72 5.48 -7.28 -4.17
C VAL A 72 6.25 -8.55 -3.82
N ARG A 73 6.68 -8.73 -2.57
CA ARG A 73 7.43 -9.92 -2.13
C ARG A 73 6.61 -11.19 -2.27
N LEU A 74 5.34 -11.17 -1.87
CA LEU A 74 4.43 -12.30 -2.02
C LEU A 74 4.25 -12.66 -3.51
N ILE A 75 4.09 -11.68 -4.39
CA ILE A 75 4.01 -11.91 -5.84
C ILE A 75 5.32 -12.48 -6.39
N THR A 76 6.47 -11.94 -5.97
CA THR A 76 7.80 -12.45 -6.34
C THR A 76 7.93 -13.93 -5.97
N GLU A 77 7.51 -14.32 -4.78
CA GLU A 77 7.53 -15.70 -4.30
C GLU A 77 6.54 -16.60 -5.06
N ASP A 78 5.29 -16.15 -5.22
CA ASP A 78 4.22 -16.89 -5.91
C ASP A 78 4.59 -17.18 -7.37
N MET A 79 5.17 -16.20 -8.06
CA MET A 79 5.47 -16.28 -9.50
C MET A 79 6.88 -16.76 -9.80
N GLN A 80 7.74 -16.91 -8.78
CA GLN A 80 9.18 -17.13 -8.93
C GLN A 80 9.83 -16.14 -9.93
N ALA A 81 9.38 -14.88 -9.86
CA ALA A 81 9.72 -13.83 -10.82
C ALA A 81 10.74 -12.86 -10.25
N SER A 82 11.23 -11.93 -11.08
CA SER A 82 12.03 -10.81 -10.56
C SER A 82 11.15 -9.84 -9.76
N ALA A 83 11.76 -9.05 -8.88
CA ALA A 83 11.03 -7.99 -8.17
C ALA A 83 10.42 -6.94 -9.12
N GLU A 84 11.06 -6.70 -10.27
CA GLU A 84 10.56 -5.79 -11.30
C GLU A 84 9.30 -6.35 -11.96
N ASP A 85 9.32 -7.62 -12.35
CA ASP A 85 8.16 -8.31 -12.94
C ASP A 85 7.00 -8.43 -11.94
N ALA A 86 7.32 -8.68 -10.67
CA ALA A 86 6.33 -8.70 -9.59
C ALA A 86 5.68 -7.32 -9.39
N LEU A 87 6.46 -6.24 -9.46
CA LEU A 87 5.91 -4.87 -9.39
C LEU A 87 5.03 -4.54 -10.60
N LEU A 88 5.41 -5.00 -11.80
CA LEU A 88 4.57 -4.86 -13.00
C LEU A 88 3.27 -5.64 -12.84
N THR A 89 3.34 -6.85 -12.29
CA THR A 89 2.16 -7.69 -12.01
C THR A 89 1.26 -7.06 -10.97
N LEU A 90 1.82 -6.55 -9.86
CA LEU A 90 1.08 -5.82 -8.83
C LEU A 90 0.23 -4.70 -9.46
N ARG A 91 0.83 -3.89 -10.33
CA ARG A 91 0.15 -2.76 -10.98
C ARG A 91 -0.87 -3.19 -12.02
N SER A 92 -0.55 -4.18 -12.85
CA SER A 92 -1.42 -4.62 -13.94
C SER A 92 -2.63 -5.43 -13.43
N SER A 93 -2.49 -6.08 -12.29
CA SER A 93 -3.52 -6.95 -11.71
C SER A 93 -4.43 -6.29 -10.66
N ALA A 94 -4.19 -5.03 -10.29
CA ALA A 94 -5.00 -4.32 -9.28
C ALA A 94 -6.51 -4.35 -9.59
N ARG A 95 -6.90 -4.05 -10.85
CA ARG A 95 -8.30 -4.12 -11.29
C ARG A 95 -8.90 -5.52 -11.18
N TYR A 96 -8.10 -6.55 -11.44
CA TYR A 96 -8.53 -7.94 -11.29
C TYR A 96 -8.75 -8.27 -9.81
N GLY A 97 -7.79 -7.92 -8.94
CA GLY A 97 -7.91 -8.15 -7.50
C GLY A 97 -9.11 -7.45 -6.88
N ALA A 98 -9.37 -6.18 -7.26
CA ALA A 98 -10.53 -5.43 -6.79
C ALA A 98 -11.87 -6.06 -7.21
N ALA A 99 -11.92 -6.71 -8.37
CA ALA A 99 -13.14 -7.37 -8.85
C ALA A 99 -13.34 -8.77 -8.25
N MET A 100 -12.25 -9.52 -8.06
CA MET A 100 -12.30 -10.92 -7.61
C MET A 100 -12.32 -11.05 -6.09
N PHE A 101 -11.70 -10.11 -5.37
CA PHE A 101 -11.54 -10.15 -3.93
C PHE A 101 -11.92 -8.81 -3.27
N PRO A 102 -13.17 -8.33 -3.45
CA PRO A 102 -13.67 -7.13 -2.77
C PRO A 102 -13.84 -7.39 -1.27
N HIS A 103 -13.77 -6.34 -0.45
CA HIS A 103 -14.22 -6.43 0.94
C HIS A 103 -15.76 -6.25 0.95
N ASP A 104 -16.49 -7.22 1.54
CA ASP A 104 -17.95 -7.18 1.71
C ASP A 104 -18.43 -5.91 2.42
#